data_AF-A0ABD1BHI6-F1
#
_entry.id   AF-A0ABD1BHI6-F1
#
_cell.length_a   1.000
_cell.length_b   1.000
_cell.length_c   1.000
_cell.angle_alpha   90.00
_cell.angle_beta   90.00
_cell.angle_gamma   90.00
#
_symmetry.space_group_name_H-M   'P 1'
#
loop_
_entity.id
_entity.type
_entity.pdbx_description
1 polymer ?
#
loop_
_entity_poly.entity_id
_entity_poly.type
_entity_poly.pdbx_seq_one_letter_code
_entity_poly.pdbx_strand_id
1 'polypeptide(L)'
;MAGLAETFKKGIILEDIYGYQDIEPCFDDNEFSKVQVNQIDFTKENDAMFFGREFLTREDFKNDILIYAINRVFRFKFLKFTTKVIVAQCIDPKCDWRVTAHRIGDSDEYEVKKAKLDHICNVNT
;
A
#
# COMPACT_ATOMS: atom_id res chain seq x y z
N MET A 1 46.47 -37.39 22.80
CA MET A 1 45.20 -38.14 22.87
C MET A 1 44.12 -37.18 23.33
N ALA A 2 43.05 -37.05 22.54
CA ALA A 2 41.74 -36.43 22.83
C ALA A 2 41.72 -34.99 23.42
N GLY A 3 40.93 -34.03 22.96
CA GLY A 3 39.78 -34.10 22.08
C GLY A 3 39.60 -32.75 21.37
N LEU A 4 39.29 -32.88 20.08
CA LEU A 4 38.67 -31.83 19.30
C LEU A 4 37.33 -31.44 19.92
N ALA A 5 37.03 -30.14 19.78
CA ALA A 5 35.71 -29.58 19.52
C ALA A 5 34.57 -30.04 20.44
N GLU A 6 34.17 -29.18 21.37
CA GLU A 6 32.76 -29.06 21.77
C GLU A 6 32.51 -27.86 22.69
N THR A 7 32.91 -26.65 22.28
CA THR A 7 32.28 -25.43 22.81
C THR A 7 30.99 -25.19 22.03
N PHE A 8 29.96 -25.97 22.38
CA PHE A 8 28.58 -25.68 22.01
C PHE A 8 28.25 -24.25 22.44
N LYS A 9 27.81 -23.43 21.48
CA LYS A 9 27.11 -22.17 21.77
C LYS A 9 25.88 -22.54 22.59
N LYS A 10 25.96 -22.42 23.92
CA LYS A 10 24.74 -22.41 24.74
C LYS A 10 24.00 -21.14 24.35
N GLY A 11 22.93 -21.30 23.56
CA GLY A 11 21.97 -20.23 23.32
C GLY A 11 21.44 -19.75 24.66
N ILE A 12 21.18 -18.45 24.75
CA ILE A 12 20.55 -17.86 25.93
C ILE A 12 19.12 -18.39 25.98
N ILE A 13 18.77 -19.09 27.06
CA ILE A 13 17.39 -19.48 27.35
C ILE A 13 16.78 -18.35 28.18
N LEU A 14 15.73 -17.71 27.67
CA LEU A 14 15.09 -16.54 28.29
C LEU A 14 14.47 -16.85 29.66
N GLU A 15 14.03 -18.10 29.86
CA GLU A 15 13.52 -18.63 31.12
C GLU A 15 14.52 -18.49 32.27
N ASP A 16 15.82 -18.67 31.99
CA ASP A 16 16.90 -18.56 32.99
C ASP A 16 17.18 -17.10 33.40
N ILE A 17 16.77 -16.13 32.59
CA ILE A 17 17.00 -14.70 32.84
C ILE A 17 15.79 -14.05 33.53
N TYR A 18 14.58 -14.33 33.04
CA TYR A 18 13.38 -13.61 33.45
C TYR A 18 12.35 -14.48 34.18
N GLY A 19 12.50 -15.81 34.23
CA GLY A 19 11.63 -16.72 34.96
C GLY A 19 10.22 -16.91 34.36
N TYR A 20 10.00 -16.48 33.12
CA TYR A 20 8.77 -16.69 32.37
C TYR A 20 9.02 -17.68 31.23
N GLN A 21 8.10 -18.63 31.03
CA GLN A 21 8.08 -19.46 29.82
C GLN A 21 7.94 -18.59 28.58
N ASP A 22 8.63 -18.98 27.50
CA ASP A 22 8.50 -18.31 26.20
C ASP A 22 7.03 -18.31 25.77
N ILE A 23 6.53 -17.14 25.37
CA ILE A 23 5.16 -16.99 24.90
C ILE A 23 5.08 -17.66 23.52
N GLU A 24 4.22 -18.66 23.38
CA GLU A 24 3.93 -19.22 22.06
C GLU A 24 3.41 -18.12 21.12
N PRO A 25 3.92 -18.02 19.89
CA PRO A 25 3.48 -17.00 18.95
C PRO A 25 1.97 -17.09 18.73
N CYS A 26 1.23 -16.08 19.18
CA CYS A 26 -0.23 -15.99 19.05
C CYS A 26 -0.63 -15.43 17.67
N PHE A 27 -0.01 -15.95 16.61
CA PHE A 27 -0.49 -15.67 15.25
C PHE A 27 -1.47 -16.79 14.90
N ASP A 28 -2.75 -16.46 14.85
CA ASP A 28 -3.69 -17.29 14.10
C ASP A 28 -3.35 -17.08 12.62
N ASP A 29 -2.60 -18.03 12.05
CA ASP A 29 -2.21 -18.08 10.64
C ASP A 29 -3.44 -17.99 9.70
N ASN A 30 -4.65 -18.13 10.25
CA ASN A 30 -5.91 -18.17 9.54
C ASN A 30 -6.71 -16.85 9.58
N GLU A 31 -6.27 -15.83 10.33
CA GLU A 31 -6.95 -14.53 10.41
C GLU A 31 -6.26 -13.41 9.61
N PHE A 32 -5.17 -13.69 8.90
CA PHE A 32 -4.76 -12.83 7.78
C PHE A 32 -5.62 -13.15 6.55
N SER A 33 -6.89 -12.79 6.65
CA SER A 33 -7.89 -13.02 5.62
C SER A 33 -7.53 -12.30 4.31
N LYS A 34 -6.89 -13.05 3.42
CA LYS A 34 -7.12 -13.09 1.96
C LYS A 34 -7.03 -11.75 1.22
N VAL A 35 -5.93 -11.02 1.33
CA VAL A 35 -5.40 -10.41 0.10
C VAL A 35 -4.57 -11.49 -0.57
N GLN A 36 -5.14 -12.16 -1.58
CA GLN A 36 -4.37 -13.11 -2.37
C GLN A 36 -3.29 -12.32 -3.11
N VAL A 37 -2.05 -12.39 -2.61
CA VAL A 37 -0.88 -11.77 -3.25
C VAL A 37 -0.77 -12.20 -4.72
N ASN A 38 -1.30 -13.38 -5.05
CA ASN A 38 -1.39 -13.93 -6.41
C ASN A 38 -2.33 -13.18 -7.37
N GLN A 39 -3.18 -12.27 -6.88
CA GLN A 39 -4.02 -11.39 -7.71
C GLN A 39 -3.34 -10.07 -8.05
N ILE A 40 -2.17 -9.80 -7.46
CA ILE A 40 -1.40 -8.59 -7.74
C ILE A 40 -0.59 -8.85 -9.01
N ASP A 41 -1.04 -8.28 -10.12
CA ASP A 41 -0.34 -8.33 -11.41
C ASP A 41 0.88 -7.41 -11.38
N PHE A 42 2.03 -7.95 -10.97
CA PHE A 42 3.32 -7.24 -10.93
C PHE A 42 3.88 -6.91 -12.32
N THR A 43 3.25 -7.36 -13.41
CA THR A 43 3.71 -7.09 -14.79
C THR A 43 3.09 -5.84 -15.39
N LYS A 44 1.99 -5.34 -14.81
CA LYS A 44 1.44 -4.03 -15.21
C LYS A 44 2.37 -2.94 -14.71
N GLU A 45 2.83 -2.08 -15.63
CA GLU A 45 3.32 -0.73 -15.30
C GLU A 45 2.15 0.09 -14.75
N ASN A 46 1.77 -0.21 -13.51
CA ASN A 46 0.45 0.10 -12.98
C ASN A 46 0.31 1.56 -12.51
N ASP A 47 1.37 2.36 -12.65
CA ASP A 47 1.45 3.71 -12.13
C ASP A 47 1.22 4.81 -13.19
N ALA A 48 0.79 4.47 -14.41
CA ALA A 48 0.48 5.47 -15.43
C ALA A 48 -0.92 6.09 -15.21
N MET A 49 -1.02 7.25 -14.57
CA MET A 49 -2.31 7.97 -14.43
C MET A 49 -2.52 8.92 -15.62
N PHE A 50 -3.65 8.82 -16.34
CA PHE A 50 -3.99 9.70 -17.47
C PHE A 50 -5.52 9.81 -17.65
N PHE A 51 -5.97 10.81 -18.41
CA PHE A 51 -7.39 11.00 -18.73
C PHE A 51 -7.94 9.83 -19.56
N GLY A 52 -9.11 9.30 -19.18
CA GLY A 52 -9.74 8.15 -19.83
C GLY A 52 -9.23 6.79 -19.34
N ARG A 53 -8.31 6.75 -18.36
CA ARG A 53 -7.94 5.47 -17.72
C ARG A 53 -9.12 4.92 -16.94
N GLU A 54 -9.45 3.66 -17.18
CA GLU A 54 -10.55 2.94 -16.55
C GLU A 54 -10.06 1.96 -15.48
N PHE A 55 -10.90 1.75 -14.47
CA PHE A 55 -10.67 0.86 -13.33
C PHE A 55 -11.93 0.04 -13.08
N LEU A 56 -11.77 -1.24 -12.78
CA LEU A 56 -12.90 -2.16 -12.56
C LEU A 56 -13.68 -1.81 -11.30
N THR A 57 -12.98 -1.37 -10.26
CA THR A 57 -13.58 -0.98 -8.99
C THR A 57 -13.02 0.34 -8.47
N ARG A 58 -13.74 0.93 -7.52
CA ARG A 58 -13.26 2.09 -6.74
C ARG A 58 -11.94 1.78 -6.01
N GLU A 59 -11.80 0.56 -5.52
CA GLU A 59 -10.64 0.09 -4.76
C GLU A 59 -9.42 -0.03 -5.66
N ASP A 60 -9.58 -0.50 -6.90
CA ASP A 60 -8.49 -0.54 -7.89
C ASP A 60 -7.95 0.85 -8.18
N PHE A 61 -8.84 1.83 -8.39
CA PHE A 61 -8.41 3.23 -8.55
C PHE A 61 -7.62 3.73 -7.33
N LYS A 62 -8.05 3.41 -6.10
CA LYS A 62 -7.33 3.84 -4.90
C LYS A 62 -5.95 3.18 -4.80
N ASN A 63 -5.87 1.89 -5.09
CA ASN A 63 -4.62 1.13 -5.04
C ASN A 63 -3.60 1.67 -6.05
N ASP A 64 -4.05 1.93 -7.27
CA ASP A 64 -3.15 2.45 -8.32
C ASP A 64 -2.69 3.89 -8.02
N ILE A 65 -3.54 4.72 -7.39
CA ILE A 65 -3.12 6.05 -6.91
C ILE A 65 -2.12 5.94 -5.75
N LEU A 66 -2.27 4.96 -4.85
CA LEU A 66 -1.30 4.70 -3.79
C LEU A 66 0.06 4.30 -4.39
N ILE A 67 0.06 3.37 -5.35
CA ILE A 67 1.27 2.95 -6.07
C ILE A 67 1.90 4.14 -6.81
N TYR A 68 1.10 4.94 -7.51
CA TYR A 68 1.54 6.18 -8.18
C TYR A 68 2.29 7.11 -7.24
N ALA A 69 1.76 7.31 -6.03
CA ALA A 69 2.34 8.19 -5.03
C ALA A 69 3.59 7.62 -4.38
N ILE A 70 3.65 6.31 -4.14
CA ILE A 70 4.84 5.62 -3.64
C ILE A 70 5.99 5.77 -4.63
N ASN A 71 5.75 5.49 -5.92
CA ASN A 71 6.78 5.56 -6.96
C ASN A 71 7.35 6.97 -7.17
N ARG A 72 6.54 8.02 -6.88
CA ARG A 72 6.94 9.43 -7.02
C ARG A 72 7.25 10.10 -5.68
N VAL A 73 7.19 9.34 -4.59
CA VAL A 73 7.52 9.75 -3.22
C VAL A 73 6.84 11.06 -2.80
N PHE A 74 5.51 11.11 -2.90
CA PHE A 74 4.73 12.25 -2.40
C PHE A 74 3.50 11.81 -1.60
N ARG A 75 2.98 12.73 -0.79
CA ARG A 75 1.80 12.51 0.05
C ARG A 75 0.57 13.12 -0.58
N PHE A 76 -0.54 12.40 -0.47
CA PHE A 76 -1.83 12.84 -1.00
C PHE A 76 -2.95 12.41 -0.04
N LYS A 77 -4.15 12.92 -0.28
CA LYS A 77 -5.37 12.49 0.39
C LYS A 77 -6.48 12.23 -0.62
N PHE A 78 -7.35 11.28 -0.28
CA PHE A 78 -8.61 11.13 -0.98
C PHE A 78 -9.65 12.09 -0.40
N LEU A 79 -10.30 12.86 -1.26
CA LEU A 79 -11.50 13.60 -0.91
C LEU A 79 -12.73 12.78 -1.30
N LYS A 80 -13.59 12.52 -0.30
CA LYS A 80 -14.88 11.87 -0.51
C LYS A 80 -15.91 12.95 -0.81
N PHE A 81 -16.29 13.08 -2.07
CA PHE A 81 -17.40 13.95 -2.47
C PHE A 81 -18.72 13.17 -2.53
N THR A 82 -18.73 11.97 -3.13
CA THR A 82 -19.90 11.08 -3.23
C THR A 82 -19.48 9.62 -3.44
N THR A 83 -20.44 8.70 -3.62
CA THR A 83 -20.19 7.33 -4.14
C THR A 83 -19.89 7.32 -5.65
N LYS A 84 -20.11 8.42 -6.37
CA LYS A 84 -19.93 8.50 -7.83
C LYS A 84 -18.63 9.19 -8.25
N VAL A 85 -18.00 9.93 -7.34
CA VAL A 85 -16.80 10.72 -7.62
C VAL A 85 -15.79 10.53 -6.52
N ILE A 86 -14.57 10.19 -6.92
CA ILE A 86 -13.40 10.12 -6.04
C ILE A 86 -12.32 11.04 -6.57
N VAL A 87 -11.70 11.78 -5.65
CA VAL A 87 -10.64 12.73 -5.98
C VAL A 87 -9.42 12.41 -5.12
N ALA A 88 -8.27 12.23 -5.75
CA ALA A 88 -6.98 12.25 -5.10
C ALA A 88 -6.36 13.64 -5.29
N GLN A 89 -5.84 14.25 -4.23
CA GLN A 89 -5.12 15.52 -4.33
C GLN A 89 -3.93 15.55 -3.39
N CYS A 90 -2.93 16.36 -3.72
CA CYS A 90 -1.78 16.59 -2.85
C CYS A 90 -2.25 17.11 -1.47
N ILE A 91 -1.47 16.81 -0.43
CA ILE A 91 -1.70 17.37 0.91
C ILE A 91 -1.27 18.84 0.98
N ASP A 92 -0.29 19.26 0.18
CA ASP A 92 0.19 20.63 0.14
C ASP A 92 -0.83 21.52 -0.61
N PRO A 93 -1.41 22.54 0.03
CA PRO A 93 -2.35 23.45 -0.61
C PRO A 93 -1.76 24.29 -1.74
N LYS A 94 -0.42 24.41 -1.82
CA LYS A 94 0.26 25.10 -2.92
C LYS A 94 0.44 24.22 -4.16
N CYS A 95 0.27 22.91 -4.01
CA CYS A 95 0.36 21.96 -5.10
C CYS A 95 -1.02 21.68 -5.66
N ASP A 96 -1.12 21.73 -6.99
CA ASP A 96 -2.36 21.54 -7.72
C ASP A 96 -2.49 20.14 -8.34
N TRP A 97 -1.57 19.23 -8.01
CA TRP A 97 -1.68 17.82 -8.36
C TRP A 97 -3.02 17.26 -7.90
N ARG A 98 -3.78 16.72 -8.86
CA ARG A 98 -5.13 16.22 -8.63
C ARG A 98 -5.54 15.22 -9.71
N VAL A 99 -6.06 14.08 -9.27
CA VAL A 99 -6.70 13.08 -10.14
C VAL A 99 -8.14 12.91 -9.70
N THR A 100 -9.08 12.96 -10.65
CA THR A 100 -10.52 12.78 -10.40
C THR A 100 -11.04 11.65 -11.26
N ALA A 101 -11.64 10.65 -10.62
CA ALA A 101 -12.32 9.55 -11.29
C ALA A 101 -13.82 9.57 -11.00
N HIS A 102 -14.60 9.24 -12.03
CA HIS A 102 -16.05 9.18 -11.99
C HIS A 102 -16.52 7.75 -12.23
N ARG A 103 -17.54 7.32 -11.50
CA ARG A 103 -18.23 6.05 -11.73
C ARG A 103 -18.90 6.06 -13.11
N ILE A 104 -18.74 4.98 -13.87
CA ILE A 104 -19.35 4.82 -15.20
C ILE A 104 -20.79 4.33 -15.02
N GLY A 105 -21.77 5.20 -15.28
CA GLY A 105 -23.19 4.87 -15.13
C GLY A 105 -23.53 4.33 -13.74
N ASP A 106 -24.14 3.14 -13.70
CA ASP A 106 -24.46 2.41 -12.47
C ASP A 106 -23.54 1.19 -12.22
N SER A 107 -22.48 1.00 -13.04
CA SER A 107 -21.47 -0.07 -12.86
C SER A 107 -20.49 0.27 -11.75
N ASP A 108 -19.68 -0.69 -11.29
CA ASP A 108 -18.64 -0.44 -10.27
C ASP A 108 -17.35 0.15 -10.85
N GLU A 109 -17.32 0.38 -12.16
CA GLU A 109 -16.18 0.86 -12.90
C GLU A 109 -16.01 2.37 -12.74
N TYR A 110 -14.77 2.83 -12.80
CA TYR A 110 -14.40 4.23 -12.67
C TYR A 110 -13.49 4.67 -13.82
N GLU A 111 -13.71 5.88 -14.31
CA GLU A 111 -12.90 6.49 -15.36
C GLU A 111 -12.29 7.81 -14.88
N VAL A 112 -11.01 8.03 -15.15
CA VAL A 112 -10.33 9.30 -14.86
C VAL A 112 -10.82 10.39 -15.81
N LYS A 113 -11.57 11.35 -15.28
CA LYS A 113 -12.06 12.52 -16.04
C LYS A 113 -11.20 13.77 -15.88
N LYS A 114 -10.33 13.82 -14.87
CA LYS A 114 -9.35 14.92 -14.71
C LYS A 114 -8.05 14.37 -14.17
N ALA A 115 -6.94 14.73 -14.80
CA ALA A 115 -5.60 14.35 -14.37
C ALA A 115 -4.66 15.54 -14.50
N LYS A 116 -4.37 16.20 -13.38
CA LYS A 116 -3.28 17.16 -13.26
C LYS A 116 -2.13 16.48 -12.54
N LEU A 117 -1.09 16.13 -13.31
CA LEU A 117 -0.01 15.24 -12.88
C LEU A 117 1.28 15.98 -12.53
N ASP A 118 1.37 17.26 -12.86
CA ASP A 118 2.47 18.11 -12.43
C ASP A 118 2.47 18.21 -10.91
N HIS A 119 3.59 17.88 -10.30
CA HIS A 119 3.78 17.93 -8.86
C HIS A 119 4.97 18.83 -8.56
N ILE A 120 4.78 19.81 -7.69
CA ILE A 120 5.82 20.80 -7.35
C ILE A 120 6.42 20.60 -5.96
N CYS A 121 5.85 19.73 -5.12
CA CYS A 121 6.37 19.55 -3.77
C CYS A 121 7.66 18.73 -3.78
N ASN A 122 8.53 19.07 -2.83
CA ASN A 122 9.70 18.28 -2.51
C ASN A 122 9.30 17.14 -1.55
N VAL A 123 10.09 16.07 -1.52
CA VAL A 123 9.86 14.82 -0.74
C VAL A 123 9.63 15.08 0.77
N ASN A 124 10.09 16.23 1.27
CA ASN A 124 9.98 16.62 2.68
C ASN A 124 8.68 17.36 3.06
N THR A 125 7.73 17.49 2.14
CA THR A 125 6.45 18.20 2.36
C THR A 125 5.38 17.24 2.89
#